data_AF-A0A699VLI4-F1
#
_entry.id   AF-A0A699VLI4-F1
#
_cell.length_a   1.000
_cell.length_b   1.000
_cell.length_c   1.000
_cell.angle_alpha   90.00
_cell.angle_beta   90.00
_cell.angle_gamma   90.00
#
_symmetry.space_group_name_H-M   'P 1'
#
loop_
_entity.id
_entity.type
_entity.pdbx_description
1 polymer ?
#
loop_
_entity_poly.entity_id
_entity_poly.type
_entity_poly.pdbx_seq_one_letter_code
_entity_poly.pdbx_strand_id
1 'polypeptide(L)'
;AARGRAACGRAGSGAGELRDRRRAQCRSGASTDRAGHRRACRPSLCDSVDQEPGPVRRHSTGVAAMTLPDEARTALETFGSSLSWEQRARLLMQWGDRLPAMADDEKTDEHLVDGCESKVWLLADVIDGHWQFRAASDAR
;
A
#
# COMPACT_ATOMS: atom_id res chain seq x y z
N ALA A 1 26.64 -61.00 -3.23
CA ALA A 1 25.53 -60.61 -4.13
C ALA A 1 25.29 -59.11 -3.92
N ALA A 2 25.84 -58.18 -4.72
CA ALA A 2 25.55 -57.91 -6.14
C ALA A 2 24.02 -57.87 -6.36
N ARG A 3 23.34 -56.79 -6.77
CA ARG A 3 23.60 -55.58 -7.60
C ARG A 3 22.49 -54.57 -7.21
N GLY A 4 22.50 -53.26 -7.43
CA GLY A 4 23.34 -52.35 -8.19
C GLY A 4 22.73 -50.94 -8.07
N ARG A 5 23.59 -49.91 -8.15
CA ARG A 5 23.22 -48.50 -8.23
C ARG A 5 22.63 -48.19 -9.61
N ALA A 6 21.71 -47.22 -9.68
CA ALA A 6 21.50 -46.42 -10.90
C ALA A 6 21.48 -44.94 -10.50
N ALA A 7 22.53 -44.25 -10.91
CA ALA A 7 22.59 -42.80 -10.95
C ALA A 7 21.97 -42.33 -12.28
N CYS A 8 21.19 -41.25 -12.23
CA CYS A 8 20.82 -40.40 -13.35
C CYS A 8 20.53 -39.03 -12.70
N GLY A 9 21.08 -37.89 -13.06
CA GLY A 9 21.90 -37.47 -14.19
C GLY A 9 21.72 -35.94 -14.20
N ARG A 10 22.82 -35.19 -14.14
CA ARG A 10 22.79 -33.73 -14.30
C ARG A 10 22.45 -33.43 -15.76
N ALA A 11 21.34 -32.74 -15.99
CA ALA A 11 21.02 -31.99 -17.22
C ALA A 11 20.34 -30.71 -16.70
N GLY A 12 20.79 -29.50 -16.96
CA GLY A 12 21.14 -28.93 -18.25
C GLY A 12 20.26 -27.69 -18.38
N SER A 13 20.88 -26.51 -18.54
CA SER A 13 20.17 -25.24 -18.70
C SER A 13 19.12 -25.33 -19.82
N GLY A 14 17.88 -25.02 -19.46
CA GLY A 14 16.74 -24.98 -20.36
C GLY A 14 15.59 -24.27 -19.66
N ALA A 15 15.68 -22.94 -19.61
CA ALA A 15 14.56 -22.10 -19.23
C ALA A 15 13.45 -22.27 -20.27
N GLY A 16 12.23 -22.54 -19.82
CA GLY A 16 11.05 -22.43 -20.68
C GLY A 16 10.26 -23.68 -20.98
N GLU A 17 10.34 -24.78 -20.20
CA GLU A 17 9.37 -25.89 -20.41
C GLU A 17 9.15 -26.75 -19.15
N LEU A 18 9.05 -26.14 -17.97
CA LEU A 18 8.87 -26.87 -16.70
C LEU A 18 7.58 -26.56 -15.93
N ARG A 19 6.72 -25.65 -16.42
CA ARG A 19 5.44 -25.34 -15.78
C ARG A 19 4.29 -26.27 -16.18
N ASP A 20 4.40 -27.02 -17.28
CA ASP A 20 3.28 -27.83 -17.77
C ASP A 20 3.32 -29.30 -17.30
N ARG A 21 4.48 -29.83 -16.89
CA ARG A 21 4.59 -31.23 -16.43
C ARG A 21 4.13 -31.48 -14.98
N ARG A 22 3.99 -30.45 -14.14
CA ARG A 22 3.42 -30.61 -12.78
C ARG A 22 1.90 -30.59 -12.75
N ARG A 23 1.22 -30.11 -13.80
CA ARG A 23 -0.25 -30.06 -13.90
C ARG A 23 -0.87 -31.40 -14.34
N ALA A 24 -0.09 -32.27 -14.99
CA ALA A 24 -0.58 -33.54 -15.53
C ALA A 24 -0.55 -34.72 -14.54
N GLN A 25 0.22 -34.66 -13.44
CA GLN A 25 0.36 -35.80 -12.52
C GLN A 25 -0.72 -35.92 -11.44
N CYS A 26 -1.64 -34.95 -11.31
CA CYS A 26 -2.75 -35.06 -10.35
C CYS A 26 -4.03 -35.68 -10.94
N ARG A 27 -4.04 -36.13 -12.20
CA ARG A 27 -5.27 -36.58 -12.89
C ARG A 27 -5.50 -38.09 -12.97
N SER A 28 -4.70 -38.95 -12.32
CA SER A 28 -4.91 -40.40 -12.46
C SER A 28 -4.47 -41.24 -11.26
N GLY A 29 -4.87 -40.85 -10.04
CA GLY A 29 -4.55 -41.61 -8.83
C GLY A 29 -5.77 -41.91 -7.96
N ALA A 30 -6.65 -42.81 -8.40
CA ALA A 30 -7.55 -43.49 -7.47
C ALA A 30 -6.73 -44.56 -6.73
N SER A 31 -6.33 -44.29 -5.48
CA SER A 31 -5.77 -45.36 -4.64
C SER A 31 -6.92 -46.14 -4.01
N THR A 32 -6.88 -47.47 -4.15
CA THR A 32 -7.80 -48.38 -3.48
C THR A 32 -6.99 -49.05 -2.37
N ASP A 33 -7.46 -48.95 -1.13
CA ASP A 33 -6.86 -49.69 -0.01
C ASP A 33 -7.14 -51.20 -0.17
N ARG A 34 -6.32 -52.05 0.46
CA ARG A 34 -6.38 -53.53 0.40
C ARG A 34 -7.71 -54.12 0.89
N ALA A 35 -8.60 -53.29 1.46
CA ALA A 35 -9.94 -53.60 1.91
C ALA A 35 -11.07 -53.10 0.96
N GLY A 36 -10.75 -52.61 -0.25
CA GLY A 36 -11.76 -52.33 -1.29
C GLY A 36 -12.60 -51.05 -1.12
N HIS A 37 -12.27 -50.17 -0.17
CA HIS A 37 -12.97 -48.89 0.00
C HIS A 37 -12.34 -47.77 -0.84
N ARG A 38 -13.12 -47.15 -1.73
CA ARG A 38 -12.74 -45.92 -2.44
C ARG A 38 -12.82 -44.72 -1.49
N ARG A 39 -11.69 -44.09 -1.19
CA ARG A 39 -11.67 -42.77 -0.54
C ARG A 39 -11.49 -41.69 -1.60
N ALA A 40 -12.39 -40.72 -1.66
CA ALA A 40 -12.20 -39.52 -2.46
C ALA A 40 -11.13 -38.64 -1.80
N CYS A 41 -10.06 -38.30 -2.52
CA CYS A 41 -9.12 -37.26 -2.10
C CYS A 41 -9.89 -35.94 -2.01
N ARG A 42 -9.98 -35.39 -0.80
CA ARG A 42 -10.58 -34.09 -0.52
C ARG A 42 -9.60 -33.00 -1.00
N PRO A 43 -9.90 -32.22 -2.06
CA PRO A 43 -8.99 -31.20 -2.55
C PRO A 43 -9.23 -29.93 -1.74
N SER A 44 -8.52 -29.75 -0.63
CA SER A 44 -8.76 -28.60 0.25
C SER A 44 -7.52 -27.75 0.52
N LEU A 45 -6.40 -27.97 -0.15
CA LEU A 45 -5.17 -27.23 0.21
C LEU A 45 -4.29 -26.91 -1.00
N CYS A 46 -4.85 -26.30 -2.04
CA CYS A 46 -4.06 -25.74 -3.15
C CYS A 46 -4.58 -24.41 -3.71
N ASP A 47 -5.58 -23.76 -3.09
CA ASP A 47 -6.26 -22.60 -3.69
C ASP A 47 -6.21 -21.37 -2.76
N SER A 48 -5.00 -20.85 -2.52
CA SER A 48 -4.84 -19.61 -1.71
C SER A 48 -3.73 -18.68 -2.21
N VAL A 49 -3.33 -18.76 -3.49
CA VAL A 49 -2.30 -17.86 -4.05
C VAL A 49 -2.80 -17.15 -5.32
N ASP A 50 -4.10 -16.88 -5.40
CA ASP A 50 -4.70 -16.05 -6.46
C ASP A 50 -5.92 -15.30 -5.89
N GLN A 51 -5.74 -14.66 -4.73
CA GLN A 51 -6.72 -13.72 -4.22
C GLN A 51 -6.46 -12.35 -4.87
N GLU A 52 -6.93 -12.19 -6.10
CA GLU A 52 -7.08 -10.88 -6.74
C GLU A 52 -7.84 -9.94 -5.78
N PRO A 53 -7.32 -8.75 -5.43
CA PRO A 53 -8.06 -7.83 -4.60
C PRO A 53 -9.31 -7.39 -5.36
N GLY A 54 -10.48 -7.73 -4.81
CA GLY A 54 -11.77 -7.31 -5.33
C GLY A 54 -11.83 -5.80 -5.55
N PRO A 55 -12.76 -5.31 -6.39
CA PRO A 55 -12.81 -3.90 -6.76
C PRO A 55 -12.90 -3.05 -5.50
N VAL A 56 -11.82 -2.34 -5.19
CA VAL A 56 -11.81 -1.33 -4.14
C VAL A 56 -12.97 -0.42 -4.46
N ARG A 57 -13.98 -0.40 -3.59
CA ARG A 57 -15.05 0.58 -3.68
C ARG A 57 -14.37 1.93 -3.59
N ARG A 58 -14.13 2.55 -4.76
CA ARG A 58 -13.89 3.98 -4.83
C ARG A 58 -15.19 4.55 -4.30
N HIS A 59 -15.21 4.86 -3.01
CA HIS A 59 -16.14 5.85 -2.49
C HIS A 59 -15.80 7.11 -3.26
N SER A 60 -16.46 7.26 -4.41
CA SER A 60 -16.72 8.53 -5.04
C SER A 60 -17.69 9.22 -4.09
N THR A 61 -17.18 9.63 -2.93
CA THR A 61 -17.74 10.75 -2.22
C THR A 61 -17.54 11.87 -3.22
N GLY A 62 -18.58 12.13 -4.01
CA GLY A 62 -18.67 13.35 -4.79
C GLY A 62 -18.44 14.45 -3.78
N VAL A 63 -17.27 15.07 -3.85
CA VAL A 63 -17.02 16.34 -3.19
C VAL A 63 -18.09 17.23 -3.80
N ALA A 64 -19.20 17.40 -3.06
CA ALA A 64 -20.25 18.34 -3.41
C ALA A 64 -19.51 19.60 -3.83
N ALA A 65 -19.70 20.03 -5.08
CA ALA A 65 -18.90 21.06 -5.73
C ALA A 65 -18.59 22.17 -4.72
N MET A 66 -17.39 22.09 -4.11
CA MET A 66 -17.08 22.88 -2.93
C MET A 66 -16.78 24.27 -3.45
N THR A 67 -17.51 25.25 -2.95
CA THR A 67 -17.00 26.62 -2.97
C THR A 67 -15.80 26.66 -2.05
N LEU A 68 -14.62 26.37 -2.61
CA LEU A 68 -13.35 26.57 -1.95
C LEU A 68 -13.06 28.08 -1.90
N PRO A 69 -12.48 28.59 -0.80
CA PRO A 69 -11.92 29.94 -0.77
C PRO A 69 -10.91 30.12 -1.91
N ASP A 70 -10.74 31.36 -2.38
CA ASP A 70 -9.86 31.67 -3.52
C ASP A 70 -8.42 31.18 -3.31
N GLU A 71 -7.91 31.24 -2.08
CA GLU A 71 -6.58 30.73 -1.73
C GLU A 71 -6.47 29.20 -1.90
N ALA A 72 -7.49 28.46 -1.44
CA ALA A 72 -7.53 27.01 -1.58
C ALA A 72 -7.67 26.58 -3.05
N ARG A 73 -8.43 27.34 -3.85
CA ARG A 73 -8.54 27.13 -5.30
C ARG A 73 -7.21 27.41 -6.00
N THR A 74 -6.52 28.50 -5.63
CA THR A 74 -5.19 28.84 -6.15
C THR A 74 -4.18 27.74 -5.82
N ALA A 75 -4.21 27.20 -4.59
CA ALA A 75 -3.38 26.06 -4.20
C ALA A 75 -3.65 24.84 -5.08
N LEU A 76 -4.92 24.47 -5.24
CA LEU A 76 -5.34 23.33 -6.05
C LEU A 76 -4.86 23.47 -7.51
N GLU A 77 -5.05 24.64 -8.12
CA GLU A 77 -4.60 24.93 -9.48
C GLU A 77 -3.07 24.89 -9.61
N THR A 78 -2.34 25.47 -8.64
CA THR A 78 -0.88 25.52 -8.66
C THR A 78 -0.26 24.13 -8.56
N PHE A 79 -0.71 23.30 -7.59
CA PHE A 79 -0.22 21.93 -7.41
C PHE A 79 -0.73 20.96 -8.48
N GLY A 80 -1.90 21.23 -9.06
CA GLY A 80 -2.53 20.43 -10.12
C GLY A 80 -1.97 20.68 -11.53
N SER A 81 -1.15 21.71 -11.71
CA SER A 81 -0.45 21.95 -12.98
C SER A 81 0.51 20.80 -13.34
N SER A 82 0.92 20.70 -14.61
CA SER A 82 1.76 19.62 -15.17
C SER A 82 3.22 19.67 -14.70
N LEU A 83 3.46 19.83 -13.40
CA LEU A 83 4.76 19.80 -12.75
C LEU A 83 5.30 18.37 -12.66
N SER A 84 6.62 18.22 -12.65
CA SER A 84 7.25 16.97 -12.21
C SER A 84 7.03 16.76 -10.70
N TRP A 85 7.23 15.53 -10.23
CA TRP A 85 7.17 15.24 -8.79
C TRP A 85 8.17 16.10 -7.99
N GLU A 86 9.40 16.23 -8.48
CA GLU A 86 10.43 17.04 -7.84
C GLU A 86 10.04 18.52 -7.74
N GLN A 87 9.40 19.06 -8.78
CA GLN A 87 8.90 20.43 -8.77
C GLN A 87 7.77 20.62 -7.76
N ARG A 88 6.84 19.65 -7.66
CA ARG A 88 5.78 19.67 -6.64
C ARG A 88 6.34 19.62 -5.22
N ALA A 89 7.34 18.76 -4.96
CA ALA A 89 7.97 18.69 -3.65
C ALA A 89 8.67 20.01 -3.27
N ARG A 90 9.39 20.62 -4.23
CA ARG A 90 10.03 21.94 -4.01
C ARG A 90 9.01 23.06 -3.77
N LEU A 91 7.88 23.02 -4.47
CA LEU A 91 6.79 23.96 -4.27
C LEU A 91 6.17 23.80 -2.89
N LEU A 92 5.96 22.55 -2.45
CA LEU A 92 5.42 22.23 -1.12
C LEU A 92 6.32 22.79 -0.01
N MET A 93 7.64 22.57 -0.10
CA MET A 93 8.60 23.15 0.86
C MET A 93 8.52 24.68 0.88
N GLN A 94 8.54 25.33 -0.29
CA GLN A 94 8.42 26.80 -0.39
C GLN A 94 7.12 27.36 0.20
N TRP A 95 6.04 26.59 0.17
CA TRP A 95 4.77 27.00 0.76
C TRP A 95 4.75 26.73 2.26
N GLY A 96 5.37 25.63 2.72
CA GLY A 96 5.62 25.37 4.14
C GLY A 96 6.38 26.51 4.80
N ASP A 97 7.42 27.03 4.14
CA ASP A 97 8.23 28.16 4.62
C ASP A 97 7.44 29.49 4.76
N ARG A 98 6.27 29.61 4.12
CA ARG A 98 5.41 30.82 4.20
C ARG A 98 4.43 30.77 5.37
N LEU A 99 4.26 29.60 6.00
CA LEU A 99 3.33 29.47 7.11
C LEU A 99 3.83 30.28 8.31
N PRO A 100 2.93 30.88 9.11
CA PRO A 100 3.32 31.59 10.32
C PRO A 100 4.15 30.68 11.24
N ALA A 101 5.32 31.16 11.65
CA ALA A 101 6.16 30.43 12.59
C ALA A 101 5.42 30.29 13.94
N MET A 102 5.47 29.10 14.50
CA MET A 102 4.99 28.81 15.86
C MET A 102 6.10 29.15 16.86
N ALA A 103 5.76 29.87 17.92
CA ALA A 103 6.72 30.23 18.96
C ALA A 103 7.10 28.99 19.79
N ASP A 104 8.28 29.01 20.41
CA ASP A 104 8.81 27.83 21.12
C ASP A 104 8.03 27.51 22.41
N ASP A 105 7.37 28.51 23.00
CA ASP A 105 6.44 28.34 24.12
C ASP A 105 5.11 27.69 23.72
N GLU A 106 4.75 27.74 22.45
CA GLU A 106 3.54 27.10 21.90
C GLU A 106 3.77 25.63 21.52
N LYS A 107 5.04 25.20 21.36
CA LYS A 107 5.42 23.81 21.03
C LYS A 107 5.42 22.90 22.25
N THR A 108 4.27 22.80 22.91
CA THR A 108 4.06 21.96 24.10
C THR A 108 3.55 20.57 23.71
N ASP A 109 3.64 19.61 24.64
CA ASP A 109 3.09 18.26 24.46
C ASP A 109 1.55 18.26 24.30
N GLU A 110 0.87 19.31 24.78
CA GLU A 110 -0.59 19.47 24.63
C GLU A 110 -1.01 19.71 23.17
N HIS A 111 -0.15 20.37 22.39
CA HIS A 111 -0.40 20.64 20.97
C HIS A 111 0.24 19.60 20.06
N LEU A 112 0.89 18.57 20.61
CA LEU A 112 1.57 17.55 19.84
C LEU A 112 0.57 16.62 19.15
N VAL A 113 0.76 16.39 17.86
CA VAL A 113 -0.04 15.49 17.05
C VAL A 113 0.60 14.11 17.04
N ASP A 114 -0.10 13.14 17.61
CA ASP A 114 0.35 11.76 17.65
C ASP A 114 0.24 11.06 16.28
N GLY A 115 1.19 10.13 16.03
CA GLY A 115 1.16 9.25 14.86
C GLY A 115 1.89 9.78 13.62
N CYS A 116 2.47 10.98 13.68
CA CYS A 116 3.39 11.46 12.65
C CYS A 116 4.80 10.85 12.81
N GLU A 117 5.53 10.69 11.71
CA GLU A 117 6.93 10.22 11.73
C GLU A 117 7.86 11.26 12.40
N SER A 118 7.55 12.53 12.17
CA SER A 118 8.22 13.69 12.75
C SER A 118 7.32 14.34 13.81
N LYS A 119 7.87 15.13 14.72
CA LYS A 119 7.05 15.88 15.68
C LYS A 119 6.29 16.97 14.93
N VAL A 120 4.97 16.98 15.12
CA VAL A 120 4.07 18.00 14.55
C VAL A 120 3.28 18.61 15.69
N TRP A 121 3.23 19.93 15.74
CA TRP A 121 2.41 20.69 16.67
C TRP A 121 1.29 21.38 15.89
N LEU A 122 0.07 21.36 16.44
CA LEU A 122 -1.10 22.01 15.87
C LEU A 122 -1.87 22.76 16.95
N LEU A 123 -2.01 24.07 16.76
CA LEU A 123 -2.82 24.94 17.58
C LEU A 123 -4.05 25.40 16.78
N ALA A 124 -5.20 25.42 17.44
CA ALA A 124 -6.46 25.88 16.86
C ALA A 124 -7.13 26.89 17.79
N ASP A 125 -7.25 28.13 17.34
CA ASP A 125 -7.87 29.22 18.08
C ASP A 125 -9.14 29.70 17.37
N VAL A 126 -10.13 30.18 18.13
CA VAL A 126 -11.30 30.83 17.54
C VAL A 126 -11.14 32.34 17.69
N ILE A 127 -10.95 33.04 16.57
CA ILE A 127 -10.80 34.49 16.49
C ILE A 127 -11.96 35.04 15.67
N ASP A 128 -12.74 35.99 16.24
CA ASP A 128 -13.91 36.58 15.60
C ASP A 128 -14.96 35.56 15.11
N GLY A 129 -15.09 34.44 15.83
CA GLY A 129 -15.99 33.34 15.45
C GLY A 129 -15.47 32.44 14.32
N HIS A 130 -14.23 32.65 13.87
CA HIS A 130 -13.56 31.86 12.86
C HIS A 130 -12.41 31.03 13.45
N TRP A 131 -12.29 29.78 13.03
CA TRP A 131 -11.15 28.94 13.40
C TRP A 131 -9.88 29.39 12.67
N GLN A 132 -8.81 29.56 13.43
CA GLN A 132 -7.47 29.88 12.97
C GLN A 132 -6.55 28.76 13.41
N PHE A 133 -5.78 28.23 12.46
CA PHE A 133 -4.88 27.11 12.69
C PHE A 133 -3.44 27.54 12.52
N ARG A 134 -2.58 27.11 13.44
CA ARG A 134 -1.13 27.25 13.32
C ARG A 134 -0.50 25.89 13.51
N ALA A 135 0.43 25.54 12.63
CA ALA A 135 1.09 24.25 12.67
C ALA A 135 2.59 24.43 12.45
N ALA A 136 3.37 23.62 13.14
CA ALA A 136 4.81 23.51 12.93
C ALA A 136 5.23 22.04 12.96
N SER A 137 6.30 21.72 12.26
CA SER A 137 6.91 20.40 12.26
C SER A 137 8.42 20.53 12.49
N ASP A 138 9.04 19.53 13.09
CA ASP A 138 10.50 19.41 13.12
C ASP A 138 11.08 18.79 11.82
N ALA A 139 10.21 18.35 10.91
CA ALA A 139 10.58 17.96 9.55
C ALA A 139 10.89 19.19 8.68
N ARG A 140 11.70 18.96 7.64
CA ARG A 140 12.18 19.96 6.69
C ARG A 140 11.49 19.82 5.33
#